data_AF-A0A842WZK9-F1
#
_entry.id   AF-A0A842WZK9-F1
#
_cell.length_a   1.000
_cell.length_b   1.000
_cell.length_c   1.000
_cell.angle_alpha   90.00
_cell.angle_beta   90.00
_cell.angle_gamma   90.00
#
_symmetry.space_group_name_H-M   'P 1'
#
loop_
_entity.id
_entity.type
_entity.pdbx_description
1 polymer ?
#
loop_
_entity_poly.entity_id
_entity_poly.type
_entity_poly.pdbx_seq_one_letter_code
_entity_poly.pdbx_strand_id
1 'polypeptide(L)'
;MKIFLSASSEVSVLEDTKEIIQILQNAGVDVYLEDETAKSLKWKYRSIKNVDADILMVIGSDKSLLSRLLEFEDTDTPILPIASKGQPDFLFDITVSDFDYLIEDIISGNWGREPRSRLSIEIDGQKGPTALNDVGIFARKSATLIRYSLFLNGEQFLKDGSDGIIVSTPTGSTAYSLSVGGPVVLSPAAVISIIPVNSINPANRPTIVSNDTEIEIRNISCSVTVEAILDGQLRKKVKQGTITIKKAENDVIFVQLSKEKIADLRGKLSRKTEEFDDLAQDLPPSAKLVLKVLEYKGPLTQKEIITESILPPRTARYALSILISEGLVTKRISLRDSRQGIYRVNEQSEKR
;
A
#
# COMPACT_ATOMS: atom_id res chain seq x y z
N MET A 1 -22.26 3.09 19.03
CA MET A 1 -20.89 2.98 18.50
C MET A 1 -20.63 4.22 17.65
N LYS A 2 -19.49 4.88 17.86
CA LYS A 2 -19.04 6.05 17.10
C LYS A 2 -17.92 5.61 16.16
N ILE A 3 -18.09 5.84 14.87
CA ILE A 3 -17.07 5.53 13.87
C ILE A 3 -16.62 6.82 13.21
N PHE A 4 -15.30 7.00 13.15
CA PHE A 4 -14.69 8.09 12.41
C PHE A 4 -14.18 7.58 11.08
N LEU A 5 -14.48 8.29 9.99
CA LEU A 5 -14.09 7.93 8.63
C LEU A 5 -13.15 8.99 8.06
N SER A 6 -12.03 8.54 7.52
CA SER A 6 -11.13 9.34 6.69
C SER A 6 -10.96 8.66 5.33
N ALA A 7 -11.02 9.44 4.27
CA ALA A 7 -10.87 8.96 2.92
C ALA A 7 -10.07 9.98 2.08
N SER A 8 -9.45 9.50 1.01
CA SER A 8 -8.81 10.39 0.04
C SER A 8 -9.86 11.22 -0.71
N SER A 9 -9.44 12.32 -1.34
CA SER A 9 -10.31 13.18 -2.15
C SER A 9 -10.60 12.63 -3.55
N GLU A 10 -10.16 11.41 -3.87
CA GLU A 10 -10.40 10.79 -5.17
C GLU A 10 -11.87 10.43 -5.34
N VAL A 11 -12.44 10.69 -6.53
CA VAL A 11 -13.88 10.55 -6.78
C VAL A 11 -14.38 9.13 -6.52
N SER A 12 -13.65 8.11 -7.00
CA SER A 12 -14.01 6.70 -6.78
C SER A 12 -14.00 6.33 -5.29
N VAL A 13 -13.01 6.80 -4.54
CA VAL A 13 -12.90 6.57 -3.09
C VAL A 13 -14.04 7.26 -2.34
N LEU A 14 -14.46 8.45 -2.79
CA LEU A 14 -15.61 9.16 -2.22
C LEU A 14 -16.95 8.45 -2.49
N GLU A 15 -17.11 7.79 -3.64
CA GLU A 15 -18.27 6.95 -3.94
C GLU A 15 -18.32 5.72 -3.04
N ASP A 16 -17.21 5.01 -2.92
CA ASP A 16 -17.03 3.90 -1.98
C ASP A 16 -17.31 4.35 -0.54
N THR A 17 -16.84 5.54 -0.16
CA THR A 17 -17.10 6.11 1.18
C THR A 17 -18.59 6.33 1.43
N LYS A 18 -19.36 6.79 0.42
CA LYS A 18 -20.82 6.94 0.55
C LYS A 18 -21.52 5.60 0.76
N GLU A 19 -21.07 4.56 0.07
CA GLU A 19 -21.59 3.20 0.25
C GLU A 19 -21.39 2.70 1.68
N ILE A 20 -20.17 2.86 2.21
CA ILE A 20 -19.85 2.53 3.60
C ILE A 20 -20.70 3.34 4.60
N ILE A 21 -20.85 4.65 4.37
CA ILE A 21 -21.71 5.50 5.21
C ILE A 21 -23.15 4.97 5.23
N GLN A 22 -23.70 4.59 4.07
CA GLN A 22 -25.08 4.08 3.99
C GLN A 22 -25.24 2.77 4.78
N ILE A 23 -24.29 1.85 4.67
CA ILE A 23 -24.29 0.59 5.42
C ILE A 23 -24.25 0.87 6.93
N LEU A 24 -23.34 1.76 7.36
CA LEU A 24 -23.20 2.17 8.76
C LEU A 24 -24.48 2.81 9.32
N GLN A 25 -25.12 3.69 8.54
CA GLN A 25 -26.36 4.34 8.95
C GLN A 25 -27.53 3.36 9.06
N ASN A 26 -27.65 2.42 8.12
CA ASN A 26 -28.68 1.38 8.16
C ASN A 26 -28.53 0.50 9.41
N ALA A 27 -27.30 0.31 9.87
CA ALA A 27 -26.98 -0.45 11.07
C ALA A 27 -27.04 0.40 12.38
N GLY A 28 -27.44 1.67 12.30
CA GLY A 28 -27.64 2.54 13.46
C GLY A 28 -26.34 3.07 14.11
N VAL A 29 -25.25 3.15 13.35
CA VAL A 29 -23.94 3.64 13.83
C VAL A 29 -23.82 5.16 13.68
N ASP A 30 -23.25 5.83 14.67
CA ASP A 30 -22.94 7.27 14.61
C ASP A 30 -21.67 7.51 13.81
N VAL A 31 -21.80 8.13 12.62
CA VAL A 31 -20.68 8.34 11.68
C VAL A 31 -20.21 9.79 11.67
N TYR A 32 -18.90 9.98 11.86
CA TYR A 32 -18.20 11.26 11.72
C TYR A 32 -17.19 11.18 10.59
N LEU A 33 -17.02 12.27 9.84
CA LEU A 33 -16.01 12.38 8.80
C LEU A 33 -14.92 13.37 9.17
N GLU A 34 -13.73 13.13 8.64
CA GLU A 34 -12.64 14.11 8.61
C GLU A 34 -13.02 15.37 7.81
N ASP A 35 -12.52 16.54 8.21
CA ASP A 35 -12.75 17.86 7.59
C ASP A 35 -12.72 17.87 6.05
N GLU A 36 -11.70 17.27 5.41
CA GLU A 36 -11.60 17.30 3.94
C GLU A 36 -12.62 16.38 3.26
N THR A 37 -12.76 15.15 3.76
CA THR A 37 -13.75 14.19 3.28
C THR A 37 -15.18 14.71 3.50
N ALA A 38 -15.44 15.31 4.66
CA ALA A 38 -16.73 15.88 5.04
C ALA A 38 -17.13 17.07 4.18
N LYS A 39 -16.18 17.94 3.81
CA LYS A 39 -16.42 19.04 2.86
C LYS A 39 -16.84 18.51 1.49
N SER A 40 -16.14 17.49 1.00
CA SER A 40 -16.43 16.86 -0.29
C SER A 40 -17.80 16.17 -0.29
N LEU A 41 -18.18 15.55 0.82
CA LEU A 41 -19.44 14.81 0.97
C LEU A 41 -20.59 15.64 1.57
N LYS A 42 -20.37 16.91 1.90
CA LYS A 42 -21.31 17.80 2.60
C LYS A 42 -21.90 17.17 3.87
N TRP A 43 -21.04 16.65 4.73
CA TRP A 43 -21.41 15.94 5.95
C TRP A 43 -20.97 16.63 7.24
N LYS A 44 -21.39 16.09 8.39
CA LYS A 44 -20.88 16.49 9.70
C LYS A 44 -19.39 16.13 9.81
N TYR A 45 -18.57 17.12 10.17
CA TYR A 45 -17.13 16.94 10.32
C TYR A 45 -16.70 16.97 11.78
N ARG A 46 -15.58 16.32 12.07
CA ARG A 46 -14.81 16.50 13.30
C ARG A 46 -13.33 16.53 12.95
N SER A 47 -12.57 17.37 13.66
CA SER A 47 -11.13 17.44 13.48
C SER A 47 -10.48 16.11 13.86
N ILE A 48 -9.58 15.66 13.00
CA ILE A 48 -8.81 14.42 13.13
C ILE A 48 -7.92 14.39 14.38
N LYS A 49 -7.67 15.55 15.01
CA LYS A 49 -6.82 15.66 16.21
C LYS A 49 -7.55 15.26 17.51
N ASN A 50 -8.89 15.19 17.50
CA ASN A 50 -9.72 14.82 18.65
C ASN A 50 -10.70 13.71 18.27
N VAL A 51 -10.18 12.57 17.82
CA VAL A 51 -10.98 11.39 17.49
C VAL A 51 -11.44 10.72 18.78
N ASP A 52 -12.60 11.15 19.30
CA ASP A 52 -13.39 10.38 20.27
C ASP A 52 -14.30 9.41 19.49
N ALA A 53 -13.71 8.30 19.03
CA ALA A 53 -14.39 7.25 18.28
C ALA A 53 -13.98 5.85 18.77
N ASP A 54 -14.85 4.87 18.56
CA ASP A 54 -14.58 3.47 18.88
C ASP A 54 -13.66 2.83 17.83
N ILE A 55 -13.80 3.26 16.55
CA ILE A 55 -12.98 2.81 15.42
C ILE A 55 -12.73 3.99 14.47
N LEU A 56 -11.50 4.07 13.96
CA LEU A 56 -11.10 4.92 12.84
C LEU A 56 -11.05 4.07 11.56
N MET A 57 -11.99 4.29 10.64
CA MET A 57 -11.99 3.67 9.33
C MET A 57 -11.24 4.55 8.33
N VAL A 58 -10.26 3.96 7.63
CA VAL A 58 -9.54 4.64 6.55
C VAL A 58 -9.85 3.97 5.23
N ILE A 59 -10.51 4.68 4.32
CA ILE A 59 -10.91 4.16 3.01
C ILE A 59 -9.95 4.68 1.94
N GLY A 60 -9.36 3.78 1.17
CA GLY A 60 -8.43 4.13 0.09
C GLY A 60 -7.41 3.03 -0.15
N SER A 61 -6.14 3.41 -0.29
CA SER A 61 -4.98 2.54 -0.50
C SER A 61 -3.95 2.62 0.62
N ASP A 62 -2.91 1.79 0.56
CA ASP A 62 -1.70 1.85 1.42
C ASP A 62 -1.16 3.27 1.57
N LYS A 63 -1.08 4.01 0.45
CA LYS A 63 -0.61 5.40 0.45
C LYS A 63 -1.50 6.30 1.31
N SER A 64 -2.82 6.15 1.19
CA SER A 64 -3.79 6.95 1.93
C SER A 64 -3.69 6.65 3.43
N LEU A 65 -3.63 5.38 3.81
CA LEU A 65 -3.43 4.95 5.19
C LEU A 65 -2.15 5.54 5.79
N LEU A 66 -1.00 5.32 5.14
CA LEU A 66 0.29 5.81 5.62
C LEU A 66 0.34 7.34 5.72
N SER A 67 -0.28 8.05 4.77
CA SER A 67 -0.34 9.53 4.82
C SER A 67 -1.10 10.00 6.06
N ARG A 68 -2.22 9.35 6.40
CA ARG A 68 -2.98 9.67 7.61
C ARG A 68 -2.19 9.34 8.87
N LEU A 69 -1.53 8.19 8.91
CA LEU A 69 -0.68 7.80 10.05
C LEU A 69 0.47 8.78 10.30
N LEU A 70 1.00 9.45 9.28
CA LEU A 70 2.00 10.51 9.44
C LEU A 70 1.42 11.82 9.99
N GLU A 71 0.11 12.04 9.86
CA GLU A 71 -0.61 13.20 10.43
C GLU A 71 -1.02 12.94 11.90
N PHE A 72 -1.10 11.67 12.31
CA PHE A 72 -1.43 11.24 13.67
C PHE A 72 -0.18 11.00 14.51
N GLU A 73 0.07 11.85 15.50
CA GLU A 73 1.18 11.59 16.43
C GLU A 73 0.84 10.40 17.34
N ASP A 74 -0.33 10.38 17.97
CA ASP A 74 -0.74 9.29 18.86
C ASP A 74 -2.27 9.13 18.89
N THR A 75 -2.76 7.90 18.69
CA THR A 75 -4.18 7.55 18.87
C THR A 75 -4.29 6.12 19.42
N ASP A 76 -5.08 5.96 20.47
CA ASP A 76 -5.45 4.64 20.98
C ASP A 76 -6.64 4.03 20.23
N THR A 77 -7.22 4.79 19.28
CA THR A 77 -8.38 4.36 18.50
C THR A 77 -7.95 3.30 17.50
N PRO A 78 -8.54 2.08 17.54
CA PRO A 78 -8.26 1.04 16.56
C PRO A 78 -8.59 1.48 15.14
N ILE A 79 -7.69 1.18 14.21
CA ILE A 79 -7.79 1.56 12.81
C ILE A 79 -8.25 0.37 11.98
N LEU A 80 -9.31 0.58 11.19
CA LEU A 80 -9.79 -0.37 10.21
C LEU A 80 -9.50 0.15 8.79
N PRO A 81 -8.44 -0.32 8.14
CA PRO A 81 -8.16 0.03 6.75
C PRO A 81 -9.13 -0.74 5.84
N ILE A 82 -9.80 -0.02 4.92
CA ILE A 82 -10.74 -0.58 3.94
C ILE A 82 -10.28 -0.19 2.52
N ALA A 83 -9.95 -1.19 1.71
CA ALA A 83 -9.40 -0.99 0.39
C ALA A 83 -10.50 -0.52 -0.57
N SER A 84 -10.24 0.58 -1.27
CA SER A 84 -11.14 1.06 -2.33
C SER A 84 -11.14 0.07 -3.50
N LYS A 85 -12.27 -0.02 -4.21
CA LYS A 85 -12.44 -0.99 -5.30
C LYS A 85 -11.36 -0.79 -6.38
N GLY A 86 -10.67 -1.88 -6.74
CA GLY A 86 -9.67 -1.89 -7.80
C GLY A 86 -8.29 -1.33 -7.41
N GLN A 87 -8.05 -1.00 -6.14
CA GLN A 87 -6.72 -0.63 -5.64
C GLN A 87 -6.00 -1.87 -5.08
N PRO A 88 -4.79 -2.21 -5.55
CA PRO A 88 -3.98 -3.29 -4.97
C PRO A 88 -3.32 -2.79 -3.69
N ASP A 89 -3.58 -3.47 -2.56
CA ASP A 89 -3.13 -2.99 -1.25
C ASP A 89 -2.58 -4.14 -0.38
N PHE A 90 -1.48 -3.89 0.33
CA PHE A 90 -0.79 -4.87 1.17
C PHE A 90 -1.15 -4.77 2.66
N LEU A 91 -1.56 -3.58 3.13
CA LEU A 91 -1.95 -3.36 4.54
C LEU A 91 -3.45 -3.56 4.79
N PHE A 92 -4.21 -3.93 3.76
CA PHE A 92 -5.66 -4.01 3.80
C PHE A 92 -6.11 -5.47 3.66
N ASP A 93 -6.80 -5.98 4.67
CA ASP A 93 -7.40 -7.31 4.63
C ASP A 93 -8.85 -7.30 4.12
N ILE A 94 -9.43 -6.10 3.91
CA ILE A 94 -10.85 -5.87 3.66
C ILE A 94 -11.01 -4.90 2.50
N THR A 95 -11.91 -5.20 1.56
CA THR A 95 -12.35 -4.23 0.54
C THR A 95 -13.71 -3.63 0.89
N VAL A 96 -14.07 -2.52 0.24
CA VAL A 96 -15.41 -1.94 0.35
C VAL A 96 -16.52 -2.95 0.07
N SER A 97 -16.29 -3.87 -0.87
CA SER A 97 -17.27 -4.89 -1.27
C SER A 97 -17.53 -5.95 -0.18
N ASP A 98 -16.59 -6.10 0.76
CA ASP A 98 -16.68 -7.06 1.85
C ASP A 98 -17.40 -6.49 3.07
N PHE A 99 -17.56 -5.16 3.12
CA PHE A 99 -17.94 -4.46 4.34
C PHE A 99 -19.34 -4.82 4.85
N ASP A 100 -20.29 -5.04 3.95
CA ASP A 100 -21.66 -5.46 4.30
C ASP A 100 -21.68 -6.81 5.04
N TYR A 101 -20.72 -7.70 4.75
CA TYR A 101 -20.57 -8.98 5.44
C TYR A 101 -19.86 -8.87 6.81
N LEU A 102 -19.22 -7.73 7.07
CA LEU A 102 -18.40 -7.48 8.26
C LEU A 102 -19.08 -6.58 9.28
N ILE A 103 -20.10 -5.82 8.87
CA ILE A 103 -20.71 -4.80 9.71
C ILE A 103 -21.23 -5.36 11.05
N GLU A 104 -21.81 -6.56 11.04
CA GLU A 104 -22.29 -7.21 12.26
C GLU A 104 -21.15 -7.49 13.25
N ASP A 105 -20.02 -8.01 12.77
CA ASP A 105 -18.84 -8.28 13.61
C ASP A 105 -18.23 -6.99 14.15
N ILE A 106 -18.19 -5.94 13.31
CA ILE A 106 -17.69 -4.62 13.71
C ILE A 106 -18.53 -4.03 14.84
N ILE A 107 -19.86 -4.06 14.73
CA ILE A 107 -20.79 -3.49 15.72
C ILE A 107 -20.85 -4.32 17.00
N SER A 108 -20.82 -5.64 16.89
CA SER A 108 -20.85 -6.55 18.04
C SER A 108 -19.53 -6.61 18.80
N GLY A 109 -18.46 -6.04 18.25
CA GLY A 109 -17.13 -6.07 18.86
C GLY A 109 -16.40 -7.40 18.67
N ASN A 110 -16.81 -8.21 17.69
CA ASN A 110 -16.20 -9.51 17.38
C ASN A 110 -14.91 -9.36 16.56
N TRP A 111 -13.97 -8.57 17.08
CA TRP A 111 -12.67 -8.31 16.46
C TRP A 111 -11.59 -8.11 17.52
N GLY A 112 -10.36 -8.46 17.16
CA GLY A 112 -9.17 -8.31 18.00
C GLY A 112 -8.42 -7.01 17.75
N ARG A 113 -7.45 -6.72 18.61
CA ARG A 113 -6.54 -5.59 18.44
C ARG A 113 -5.18 -6.11 18.02
N GLU A 114 -4.68 -5.65 16.88
CA GLU A 114 -3.34 -5.97 16.39
C GLU A 114 -2.43 -4.74 16.53
N PRO A 115 -1.58 -4.69 17.57
CA PRO A 115 -0.60 -3.62 17.71
C PRO A 115 0.50 -3.78 16.66
N ARG A 116 0.87 -2.66 16.02
CA ARG A 116 2.03 -2.58 15.13
C ARG A 116 2.94 -1.46 15.56
N SER A 117 4.20 -1.81 15.80
CA SER A 117 5.21 -0.85 16.22
C SER A 117 5.54 0.15 15.11
N ARG A 118 5.81 1.39 15.54
CA ARG A 118 6.22 2.51 14.70
C ARG A 118 7.64 2.95 15.06
N LEU A 119 8.30 3.66 14.16
CA LEU A 119 9.57 4.33 14.41
C LEU A 119 9.30 5.76 14.87
N SER A 120 9.89 6.18 15.98
CA SER A 120 10.05 7.58 16.36
C SER A 120 11.32 8.11 15.71
N ILE A 121 11.21 9.21 14.98
CA ILE A 121 12.33 9.81 14.26
C ILE A 121 12.57 11.23 14.76
N GLU A 122 13.82 11.52 15.09
CA GLU A 122 14.30 12.86 15.39
C GLU A 122 15.37 13.25 14.36
N ILE A 123 15.22 14.43 13.75
CA ILE A 123 16.12 14.94 12.70
C ILE A 123 16.72 16.24 13.19
N ASP A 124 18.05 16.31 13.30
CA ASP A 124 18.78 17.49 13.77
C ASP A 124 18.24 18.05 15.12
N GLY A 125 17.89 17.16 16.05
CA GLY A 125 17.32 17.54 17.36
C GLY A 125 15.83 17.86 17.36
N GLN A 126 15.14 17.75 16.21
CA GLN A 126 13.72 18.05 16.09
C GLN A 126 12.91 16.78 15.88
N LYS A 127 11.94 16.54 16.78
CA LYS A 127 11.02 15.41 16.68
C LYS A 127 10.16 15.53 15.43
N GLY A 128 10.18 14.48 14.60
CA GLY A 128 9.28 14.30 13.47
C GLY A 128 8.09 13.40 13.83
N PRO A 129 7.16 13.19 12.89
CA PRO A 129 6.11 12.21 13.06
C PRO A 129 6.70 10.80 13.09
N THR A 130 5.95 9.86 13.64
CA THR A 130 6.33 8.45 13.65
C THR A 130 6.04 7.80 12.29
N ALA A 131 6.90 6.87 11.86
CA ALA A 131 6.72 6.11 10.62
C ALA A 131 6.26 4.67 10.94
N LEU A 132 5.28 4.14 10.19
CA LEU A 132 4.82 2.76 10.36
C LEU A 132 5.77 1.75 9.70
N ASN A 133 6.22 2.03 8.48
CA ASN A 133 7.02 1.13 7.67
C ASN A 133 8.51 1.40 7.86
N ASP A 134 8.96 2.56 7.44
CA ASP A 134 10.39 2.85 7.38
C ASP A 134 10.72 4.34 7.34
N VAL A 135 11.97 4.64 7.66
CA VAL A 135 12.61 5.90 7.36
C VAL A 135 13.83 5.65 6.48
N GLY A 136 13.82 6.27 5.30
CA GLY A 136 14.90 6.21 4.34
C GLY A 136 15.71 7.51 4.32
N ILE A 137 17.03 7.41 4.42
CA ILE A 137 17.94 8.55 4.39
C ILE A 137 18.68 8.51 3.05
N PHE A 138 18.41 9.50 2.20
CA PHE A 138 18.90 9.53 0.82
C PHE A 138 19.39 10.91 0.42
N ALA A 139 20.31 10.95 -0.53
CA ALA A 139 20.60 12.17 -1.26
C ALA A 139 19.38 12.59 -2.10
N ARG A 140 19.04 13.89 -2.10
CA ARG A 140 17.92 14.44 -2.89
C ARG A 140 18.11 14.22 -4.40
N LYS A 141 19.36 14.18 -4.86
CA LYS A 141 19.71 13.88 -6.25
C LYS A 141 20.08 12.40 -6.35
N SER A 142 19.38 11.68 -7.22
CA SER A 142 19.66 10.27 -7.51
C SER A 142 21.13 10.03 -7.90
N ALA A 143 21.62 8.82 -7.65
CA ALA A 143 23.00 8.40 -7.91
C ALA A 143 24.06 9.29 -7.25
N THR A 144 23.77 9.79 -6.05
CA THR A 144 24.73 10.56 -5.23
C THR A 144 24.93 9.86 -3.89
N LEU A 145 26.18 9.57 -3.56
CA LEU A 145 26.53 8.91 -2.31
C LEU A 145 26.36 9.86 -1.11
N ILE A 146 25.78 9.33 -0.04
CA ILE A 146 25.88 9.89 1.30
C ILE A 146 26.99 9.16 2.06
N ARG A 147 27.73 9.86 2.91
CA ARG A 147 28.66 9.26 3.88
C ARG A 147 28.12 9.48 5.28
N TYR A 148 28.16 8.47 6.13
CA TYR A 148 27.62 8.54 7.50
C TYR A 148 28.34 7.60 8.45
N SER A 149 28.10 7.80 9.75
CA SER A 149 28.50 6.91 10.84
C SER A 149 27.24 6.39 11.52
N LEU A 150 27.10 5.08 11.64
CA LEU A 150 25.98 4.41 12.31
C LEU A 150 26.40 4.06 13.74
N PHE A 151 25.59 4.46 14.71
CA PHE A 151 25.74 4.13 16.12
C PHE A 151 24.53 3.34 16.59
N LEU A 152 24.76 2.36 17.46
CA LEU A 152 23.74 1.57 18.13
C LEU A 152 23.96 1.72 19.63
N ASN A 153 22.96 2.22 20.36
CA ASN A 153 23.05 2.49 21.80
C ASN A 153 24.29 3.33 22.19
N GLY A 154 24.62 4.35 21.38
CA GLY A 154 25.76 5.23 21.58
C GLY A 154 27.14 4.68 21.15
N GLU A 155 27.24 3.39 20.80
CA GLU A 155 28.48 2.78 20.29
C GLU A 155 28.55 2.84 18.76
N GLN A 156 29.69 3.24 18.21
CA GLN A 156 29.85 3.32 16.76
C GLN A 156 29.93 1.91 16.16
N PHE A 157 28.89 1.51 15.44
CA PHE A 157 28.80 0.20 14.78
C PHE A 157 29.59 0.17 13.48
N LEU A 158 29.37 1.15 12.59
CA LEU A 158 30.09 1.23 11.32
C LEU A 158 30.17 2.66 10.76
N LYS A 159 31.01 2.81 9.74
CA LYS A 159 31.02 3.97 8.83
C LYS A 159 30.81 3.47 7.42
N ASP A 160 30.03 4.20 6.64
CA ASP A 160 29.74 3.80 5.27
C ASP A 160 29.63 4.99 4.31
N GLY A 161 29.76 4.68 3.02
CA GLY A 161 29.25 5.49 1.93
C GLY A 161 28.27 4.68 1.10
N SER A 162 27.07 5.17 0.86
CA SER A 162 26.04 4.43 0.13
C SER A 162 25.08 5.39 -0.57
N ASP A 163 24.21 4.89 -1.45
CA ASP A 163 23.15 5.73 -2.03
C ASP A 163 22.13 6.16 -0.95
N GLY A 164 22.00 5.35 0.10
CA GLY A 164 21.21 5.66 1.28
C GLY A 164 21.25 4.58 2.34
N ILE A 165 20.47 4.77 3.38
CA ILE A 165 20.23 3.79 4.45
C ILE A 165 18.76 3.83 4.82
N ILE A 166 18.15 2.66 4.98
CA ILE A 166 16.76 2.50 5.40
C ILE A 166 16.74 1.86 6.78
N VAL A 167 15.91 2.38 7.68
CA VAL A 167 15.58 1.74 8.95
C VAL A 167 14.11 1.38 8.89
N SER A 168 13.78 0.10 9.07
CA SER A 168 12.46 -0.46 8.77
C SER A 168 11.92 -1.31 9.92
N THR A 169 10.62 -1.18 10.18
CA THR A 169 9.86 -2.04 11.10
C THR A 169 9.56 -3.40 10.45
N PRO A 170 9.03 -4.38 11.21
CA PRO A 170 8.49 -5.60 10.62
C PRO A 170 7.42 -5.33 9.56
N THR A 171 6.54 -4.36 9.78
CA THR A 171 5.51 -3.95 8.82
C THR A 171 6.11 -3.43 7.52
N GLY A 172 7.17 -2.60 7.60
CA GLY A 172 7.86 -2.07 6.44
C GLY A 172 8.77 -3.07 5.72
N SER A 173 9.00 -4.27 6.28
CA SER A 173 9.90 -5.26 5.71
C SER A 173 9.47 -5.74 4.32
N THR A 174 8.17 -5.68 4.02
CA THR A 174 7.59 -6.02 2.70
C THR A 174 7.40 -4.80 1.79
N ALA A 175 7.75 -3.60 2.26
CA ALA A 175 7.65 -2.34 1.51
C ALA A 175 8.97 -2.03 0.80
N TYR A 176 9.51 -0.82 0.94
CA TYR A 176 10.70 -0.41 0.21
C TYR A 176 11.95 -1.21 0.65
N SER A 177 12.01 -1.58 1.93
CA SER A 177 13.04 -2.48 2.49
C SER A 177 13.24 -3.74 1.63
N LEU A 178 12.15 -4.41 1.21
CA LEU A 178 12.23 -5.62 0.39
C LEU A 178 12.90 -5.35 -0.96
N SER A 179 12.57 -4.22 -1.58
CA SER A 179 13.07 -3.84 -2.91
C SER A 179 14.57 -3.56 -2.92
N VAL A 180 15.15 -3.15 -1.79
CA VAL A 180 16.59 -2.90 -1.64
C VAL A 180 17.36 -4.08 -1.04
N GLY A 181 16.73 -5.26 -0.94
CA GLY A 181 17.35 -6.50 -0.47
C GLY A 181 17.31 -6.71 1.05
N GLY A 182 16.41 -6.03 1.75
CA GLY A 182 16.10 -6.30 3.16
C GLY A 182 15.39 -7.64 3.36
N PRO A 183 15.49 -8.25 4.56
CA PRO A 183 14.78 -9.49 4.88
C PRO A 183 13.28 -9.23 5.07
N VAL A 184 12.46 -10.23 4.72
CA VAL A 184 11.05 -10.25 5.14
C VAL A 184 10.99 -10.63 6.62
N VAL A 185 10.34 -9.79 7.42
CA VAL A 185 10.19 -9.97 8.87
C VAL A 185 8.71 -10.13 9.18
N LEU A 186 8.35 -11.24 9.83
CA LEU A 186 6.97 -11.52 10.22
C LEU A 186 6.58 -10.69 11.44
N SER A 187 5.41 -10.04 11.37
CA SER A 187 4.82 -9.39 12.54
C SER A 187 4.28 -10.45 13.53
N PRO A 188 4.37 -10.23 14.86
CA PRO A 188 4.80 -9.01 15.55
C PRO A 188 6.25 -9.08 16.10
N ALA A 189 7.24 -9.56 15.32
CA ALA A 189 8.62 -9.69 15.81
C ALA A 189 9.16 -8.36 16.37
N ALA A 190 9.75 -8.40 17.58
CA ALA A 190 10.24 -7.22 18.29
C ALA A 190 11.63 -6.77 17.80
N VAL A 191 11.74 -6.46 16.51
CA VAL A 191 13.02 -6.13 15.86
C VAL A 191 12.91 -4.93 14.93
N ILE A 192 14.05 -4.31 14.62
CA ILE A 192 14.20 -3.27 13.60
C ILE A 192 15.27 -3.72 12.61
N SER A 193 15.01 -3.53 11.32
CA SER A 193 15.96 -3.82 10.24
C SER A 193 16.67 -2.55 9.79
N ILE A 194 18.00 -2.60 9.65
CA ILE A 194 18.84 -1.52 9.14
C ILE A 194 19.45 -2.00 7.83
N ILE A 195 19.08 -1.35 6.72
CA ILE A 195 19.41 -1.77 5.36
C ILE A 195 20.21 -0.69 4.65
N PRO A 196 21.50 -0.91 4.37
CA PRO A 196 22.25 0.01 3.50
C PRO A 196 21.81 -0.17 2.04
N VAL A 197 21.59 0.94 1.34
CA VAL A 197 21.20 0.95 -0.08
C VAL A 197 22.43 1.19 -0.93
N ASN A 198 22.85 0.18 -1.70
CA ASN A 198 24.04 0.23 -2.57
C ASN A 198 25.31 0.74 -1.83
N SER A 199 25.67 0.08 -0.73
CA SER A 199 26.91 0.38 -0.01
C SER A 199 28.14 0.23 -0.90
N ILE A 200 29.10 1.15 -0.77
CA ILE A 200 30.43 1.01 -1.37
C ILE A 200 31.24 -0.12 -0.75
N ASN A 201 30.87 -0.53 0.47
CA ASN A 201 31.38 -1.74 1.09
C ASN A 201 30.34 -2.87 0.86
N PRO A 202 30.61 -3.84 -0.03
CA PRO A 202 30.01 -5.18 0.09
C PRO A 202 30.34 -5.70 1.51
N ALA A 203 29.96 -6.86 2.01
CA ALA A 203 30.10 -7.15 3.46
C ALA A 203 29.26 -6.27 4.41
N ASN A 204 28.97 -4.98 4.12
CA ASN A 204 27.82 -4.32 4.75
C ASN A 204 26.56 -5.02 4.23
N ARG A 205 25.76 -5.53 5.16
CA ARG A 205 24.55 -6.32 4.92
C ARG A 205 23.41 -5.76 5.76
N PRO A 206 22.15 -6.03 5.37
CA PRO A 206 21.02 -5.77 6.24
C PRO A 206 21.28 -6.35 7.63
N THR A 207 21.12 -5.53 8.66
CA THR A 207 21.34 -5.91 10.06
C THR A 207 20.02 -5.83 10.80
N ILE A 208 19.69 -6.86 11.57
CA ILE A 208 18.50 -6.87 12.42
C ILE A 208 18.97 -6.61 13.86
N VAL A 209 18.34 -5.64 14.50
CA VAL A 209 18.56 -5.29 15.91
C VAL A 209 17.27 -5.43 16.70
N SER A 210 17.37 -5.49 18.01
CA SER A 210 16.19 -5.45 18.89
C SER A 210 15.48 -4.09 18.75
N ASN A 211 14.15 -4.07 18.87
CA ASN A 211 13.39 -2.82 18.71
C ASN A 211 13.56 -1.82 19.87
N ASP A 212 14.20 -2.21 20.97
CA ASP A 212 14.63 -1.32 22.06
C ASP A 212 15.96 -0.59 21.75
N THR A 213 16.63 -0.94 20.66
CA THR A 213 17.90 -0.33 20.27
C THR A 213 17.68 1.10 19.77
N GLU A 214 18.43 2.05 20.34
CA GLU A 214 18.52 3.40 19.81
C GLU A 214 19.51 3.42 18.64
N ILE A 215 19.04 3.85 17.48
CA ILE A 215 19.82 3.89 16.25
C ILE A 215 20.11 5.35 15.93
N GLU A 216 21.39 5.71 15.83
CA GLU A 216 21.79 7.07 15.45
C GLU A 216 22.64 7.07 14.19
N ILE A 217 22.25 7.90 13.23
CA ILE A 217 23.00 8.17 12.01
C ILE A 217 23.60 9.56 12.15
N ARG A 218 24.92 9.61 12.36
CA ARG A 218 25.68 10.84 12.62
C ARG A 218 26.67 11.13 11.50
N ASN A 219 27.22 12.34 11.50
CA ASN A 219 28.23 12.79 10.55
C ASN A 219 27.78 12.62 9.08
N ILE A 220 26.49 12.80 8.81
CA ILE A 220 25.95 12.66 7.46
C ILE A 220 26.52 13.77 6.58
N SER A 221 27.18 13.40 5.49
CA SER A 221 27.78 14.34 4.55
C SER A 221 27.51 13.91 3.10
N CYS A 222 27.21 14.91 2.26
CA CYS A 222 26.89 14.72 0.85
C CYS A 222 27.15 16.02 0.09
N SER A 223 27.41 15.93 -1.23
CA SER A 223 27.55 17.11 -2.10
C SER A 223 26.22 17.81 -2.40
N VAL A 224 25.10 17.15 -2.10
CA VAL A 224 23.74 17.68 -2.28
C VAL A 224 22.96 17.57 -0.97
N THR A 225 21.78 18.19 -0.93
CA THR A 225 20.86 18.06 0.21
C THR A 225 20.54 16.59 0.48
N VAL A 226 20.61 16.19 1.75
CA VAL A 226 20.14 14.89 2.23
C VAL A 226 18.72 15.04 2.78
N GLU A 227 17.88 14.05 2.51
CA GLU A 227 16.49 14.00 2.97
C GLU A 227 16.25 12.71 3.75
N ALA A 228 15.55 12.83 4.88
CA ALA A 228 14.87 11.72 5.52
C ALA A 228 13.46 11.61 4.91
N ILE A 229 13.10 10.42 4.48
CA ILE A 229 11.83 10.08 3.82
C ILE A 229 11.10 9.10 4.73
N LEU A 230 10.01 9.54 5.33
CA LEU A 230 9.20 8.74 6.26
C LEU A 230 8.04 8.11 5.50
N ASP A 231 7.88 6.79 5.64
CA ASP A 231 6.87 5.95 4.95
C ASP A 231 6.77 6.21 3.44
N GLY A 232 7.89 6.57 2.81
CA GLY A 232 7.96 6.90 1.38
C GLY A 232 7.27 8.20 0.96
N GLN A 233 6.68 8.96 1.89
CA GLN A 233 5.83 10.10 1.59
C GLN A 233 6.39 11.43 2.12
N LEU A 234 6.61 11.53 3.43
CA LEU A 234 7.02 12.80 4.04
C LEU A 234 8.54 12.98 3.94
N ARG A 235 8.96 14.05 3.26
CA ARG A 235 10.38 14.39 3.09
C ARG A 235 10.79 15.54 4.00
N LYS A 236 11.84 15.32 4.79
CA LYS A 236 12.44 16.32 5.68
C LYS A 236 13.92 16.49 5.35
N LYS A 237 14.38 17.74 5.26
CA LYS A 237 15.80 18.03 4.99
C LYS A 237 16.63 17.78 6.24
N VAL A 238 17.77 17.14 6.06
CA VAL A 238 18.79 16.94 7.10
C VAL A 238 19.86 18.00 6.92
N LYS A 239 20.05 18.87 7.91
CA LYS A 239 20.93 20.04 7.86
C LYS A 239 22.19 19.87 8.72
N GLN A 240 22.04 19.36 9.94
CA GLN A 240 23.17 19.14 10.87
C GLN A 240 23.78 17.76 10.70
N GLY A 241 23.07 16.85 10.03
CA GLY A 241 23.59 15.53 9.67
C GLY A 241 23.46 14.53 10.80
N THR A 242 22.45 14.70 11.66
CA THR A 242 22.12 13.80 12.75
C THR A 242 20.67 13.34 12.66
N ILE A 243 20.46 12.04 12.77
CA ILE A 243 19.13 11.43 12.81
C ILE A 243 19.15 10.36 13.91
N THR A 244 18.17 10.41 14.81
CA THR A 244 17.97 9.43 15.87
C THR A 244 16.66 8.70 15.64
N ILE A 245 16.70 7.37 15.69
CA ILE A 245 15.57 6.48 15.39
C ILE A 245 15.45 5.47 16.53
N LYS A 246 14.25 5.33 17.06
CA LYS A 246 13.90 4.35 18.11
C LYS A 246 12.49 3.83 17.88
N LYS A 247 12.10 2.74 18.53
CA LYS A 247 10.69 2.35 18.61
C LYS A 247 9.89 3.48 19.26
N ALA A 248 8.75 3.83 18.67
CA ALA A 248 7.80 4.76 19.27
C ALA A 248 7.20 4.18 20.56
N GLU A 249 6.86 5.07 21.50
CA GLU A 249 6.22 4.68 22.77
C GLU A 249 4.88 3.99 22.51
N ASN A 250 4.08 4.55 21.59
CA ASN A 250 2.76 4.03 21.23
C ASN A 250 2.80 3.31 19.89
N ASP A 251 2.35 2.06 19.90
CA ASP A 251 2.05 1.28 18.70
C ASP A 251 0.76 1.81 18.05
N VAL A 252 0.62 1.65 16.74
CA VAL A 252 -0.69 1.82 16.10
C VAL A 252 -1.49 0.54 16.29
N ILE A 253 -2.78 0.68 16.61
CA ILE A 253 -3.66 -0.47 16.81
C ILE A 253 -4.52 -0.67 15.57
N PHE A 254 -4.40 -1.83 14.92
CA PHE A 254 -5.30 -2.23 13.84
C PHE A 254 -6.42 -3.11 14.35
N VAL A 255 -7.58 -3.03 13.71
CA VAL A 255 -8.68 -3.96 13.90
C VAL A 255 -8.31 -5.28 13.23
N GLN A 256 -8.30 -6.37 14.00
CA GLN A 256 -7.95 -7.71 13.54
C GLN A 256 -9.19 -8.59 13.47
N LEU A 257 -9.52 -9.05 12.27
CA LEU A 257 -10.59 -10.04 12.08
C LEU A 257 -10.09 -11.45 12.37
N SER A 258 -11.02 -12.37 12.64
CA SER A 258 -10.65 -13.78 12.82
C SER A 258 -10.08 -14.38 11.53
N LYS A 259 -9.21 -15.38 11.67
CA LYS A 259 -8.59 -16.05 10.52
C LYS A 259 -9.64 -16.73 9.65
N GLU A 260 -10.70 -17.29 10.25
CA GLU A 260 -11.82 -17.88 9.51
C GLU A 260 -12.51 -16.81 8.66
N LYS A 261 -12.77 -15.63 9.23
CA LYS A 261 -13.42 -14.53 8.51
C LYS A 261 -12.58 -14.04 7.34
N ILE A 262 -11.27 -13.86 7.55
CA ILE A 262 -10.34 -13.49 6.47
C ILE A 262 -10.28 -14.58 5.39
N ALA A 263 -10.28 -15.86 5.78
CA ALA A 263 -10.31 -16.96 4.83
C ALA A 263 -11.62 -17.00 4.03
N ASP A 264 -12.76 -16.71 4.64
CA ASP A 264 -14.06 -16.62 3.97
C ASP A 264 -14.12 -15.45 2.98
N LEU A 265 -13.58 -14.29 3.35
CA LEU A 265 -13.44 -13.15 2.45
C LEU A 265 -12.55 -13.47 1.26
N ARG A 266 -11.38 -14.07 1.53
CA ARG A 266 -10.46 -14.55 0.48
C ARG A 266 -11.09 -15.64 -0.38
N GLY A 267 -11.92 -16.52 0.19
CA GLY A 267 -12.67 -17.55 -0.52
C GLY A 267 -13.81 -16.98 -1.38
N LYS A 268 -14.43 -15.86 -0.97
CA LYS A 268 -15.36 -15.09 -1.81
C LYS A 268 -14.65 -14.35 -2.94
N LEU A 269 -13.47 -13.79 -2.68
CA LEU A 269 -12.57 -13.27 -3.72
C LEU A 269 -12.14 -14.41 -4.67
N SER A 270 -11.78 -15.58 -4.13
CA SER A 270 -11.39 -16.77 -4.90
C SER A 270 -12.54 -17.25 -5.76
N ARG A 271 -13.78 -17.36 -5.25
CA ARG A 271 -14.95 -17.69 -6.08
C ARG A 271 -15.24 -16.67 -7.20
N LYS A 272 -15.03 -15.37 -6.95
CA LYS A 272 -15.11 -14.34 -7.99
C LYS A 272 -13.96 -14.40 -9.00
N THR A 273 -12.82 -14.94 -8.59
CA THR A 273 -11.63 -15.13 -9.45
C THR A 273 -11.66 -16.49 -10.17
N GLU A 274 -12.26 -17.52 -9.57
CA GLU A 274 -12.41 -18.90 -10.07
C GLU A 274 -13.35 -18.97 -11.26
N GLU A 275 -14.45 -18.21 -11.30
CA GLU A 275 -15.28 -18.11 -12.51
C GLU A 275 -14.51 -17.55 -13.73
N PHE A 276 -13.40 -16.82 -13.48
CA PHE A 276 -12.53 -16.24 -14.52
C PHE A 276 -11.31 -17.12 -14.80
N ASP A 277 -10.70 -17.71 -13.76
CA ASP A 277 -9.54 -18.61 -13.85
C ASP A 277 -9.91 -19.98 -14.41
N ASP A 278 -11.11 -20.51 -14.14
CA ASP A 278 -11.57 -21.79 -14.72
C ASP A 278 -11.71 -21.68 -16.25
N LEU A 279 -12.22 -20.54 -16.76
CA LEU A 279 -12.28 -20.28 -18.20
C LEU A 279 -10.89 -20.06 -18.81
N ALA A 280 -9.97 -19.44 -18.05
CA ALA A 280 -8.63 -19.16 -18.52
C ALA A 280 -7.71 -20.39 -18.47
N GLN A 281 -7.92 -21.34 -17.55
CA GLN A 281 -7.08 -22.53 -17.37
C GLN A 281 -7.10 -23.46 -18.59
N ASP A 282 -8.25 -23.61 -19.26
CA ASP A 282 -8.41 -24.45 -20.46
C ASP A 282 -7.94 -23.78 -21.77
N LEU A 283 -7.54 -22.50 -21.72
CA LEU A 283 -7.05 -21.79 -22.91
C LEU A 283 -5.66 -22.27 -23.34
N PRO A 284 -5.41 -22.39 -24.66
CA PRO A 284 -4.07 -22.62 -25.17
C PRO A 284 -3.07 -21.52 -24.73
N PRO A 285 -1.76 -21.85 -24.58
CA PRO A 285 -0.76 -20.89 -24.09
C PRO A 285 -0.70 -19.57 -24.88
N SER A 286 -0.93 -19.62 -26.19
CA SER A 286 -0.98 -18.43 -27.05
C SER A 286 -2.18 -17.53 -26.77
N ALA A 287 -3.34 -18.10 -26.39
CA ALA A 287 -4.53 -17.35 -26.02
C ALA A 287 -4.35 -16.67 -24.65
N LYS A 288 -3.77 -17.38 -23.67
CA LYS A 288 -3.40 -16.80 -22.36
C LYS A 288 -2.47 -15.59 -22.50
N LEU A 289 -1.44 -15.72 -23.34
CA LEU A 289 -0.50 -14.63 -23.60
C LEU A 289 -1.16 -13.41 -24.24
N VAL A 290 -2.00 -13.62 -25.26
CA VAL A 290 -2.73 -12.50 -25.92
C VAL A 290 -3.70 -11.83 -24.96
N LEU A 291 -4.38 -12.59 -24.10
CA LEU A 291 -5.27 -12.06 -23.07
C LEU A 291 -4.49 -11.16 -22.09
N LYS A 292 -3.37 -11.63 -21.56
CA LYS A 292 -2.49 -10.85 -20.66
C LYS A 292 -1.94 -9.59 -21.31
N VAL A 293 -1.58 -9.65 -22.60
CA VAL A 293 -1.14 -8.46 -23.35
C VAL A 293 -2.26 -7.43 -23.44
N LEU A 294 -3.49 -7.84 -23.71
CA LEU A 294 -4.65 -6.95 -23.76
C LEU A 294 -5.06 -6.41 -22.37
N GLU A 295 -4.93 -7.21 -21.31
CA GLU A 295 -5.15 -6.75 -19.93
C GLU A 295 -4.14 -5.66 -19.55
N TYR A 296 -2.86 -5.86 -19.87
CA TYR A 296 -1.80 -4.94 -19.47
C TYR A 296 -1.71 -3.68 -20.34
N LYS A 297 -1.97 -3.81 -21.65
CA LYS A 297 -1.81 -2.71 -22.62
C LYS A 297 -3.14 -2.03 -22.99
N GLY A 298 -4.27 -2.58 -22.56
CA GLY A 298 -5.60 -2.12 -22.93
C GLY A 298 -6.00 -2.50 -24.37
N PRO A 299 -6.98 -1.79 -24.97
CA PRO A 299 -7.49 -2.10 -26.30
C PRO A 299 -6.42 -1.92 -27.40
N LEU A 300 -6.20 -2.96 -28.20
CA LEU A 300 -5.18 -2.97 -29.26
C LEU A 300 -5.74 -3.45 -30.59
N THR A 301 -5.16 -3.00 -31.69
CA THR A 301 -5.38 -3.57 -33.02
C THR A 301 -4.70 -4.94 -33.14
N GLN A 302 -5.13 -5.75 -34.11
CA GLN A 302 -4.49 -7.04 -34.37
C GLN A 302 -2.97 -6.91 -34.66
N LYS A 303 -2.56 -5.81 -35.32
CA LYS A 303 -1.16 -5.56 -35.64
C LYS A 303 -0.34 -5.28 -34.39
N GLU A 304 -0.88 -4.48 -33.47
CA GLU A 304 -0.23 -4.18 -32.19
C GLU A 304 -0.15 -5.42 -31.31
N ILE A 305 -1.21 -6.25 -31.28
CA ILE A 305 -1.21 -7.51 -30.53
C ILE A 305 -0.10 -8.44 -31.02
N ILE A 306 0.12 -8.54 -32.34
CA ILE A 306 1.22 -9.33 -32.92
C ILE A 306 2.57 -8.79 -32.46
N THR A 307 2.76 -7.47 -32.49
CA THR A 307 4.01 -6.82 -32.07
C THR A 307 4.29 -7.01 -30.58
N GLU A 308 3.28 -6.77 -29.73
CA GLU A 308 3.42 -6.80 -28.28
C GLU A 308 3.50 -8.22 -27.71
N SER A 309 2.80 -9.19 -28.32
CA SER A 309 2.87 -10.60 -27.89
C SER A 309 4.07 -11.36 -28.47
N ILE A 310 4.75 -10.80 -29.49
CA ILE A 310 5.86 -11.44 -30.21
C ILE A 310 5.45 -12.79 -30.85
N LEU A 311 4.14 -13.03 -31.00
CA LEU A 311 3.62 -14.25 -31.61
C LEU A 311 3.63 -14.15 -33.14
N PRO A 312 3.81 -15.28 -33.86
CA PRO A 312 3.59 -15.32 -35.29
C PRO A 312 2.17 -14.82 -35.67
N PRO A 313 1.99 -14.09 -36.78
CA PRO A 313 0.69 -13.52 -37.16
C PRO A 313 -0.46 -14.52 -37.29
N ARG A 314 -0.16 -15.79 -37.58
CA ARG A 314 -1.16 -16.87 -37.61
C ARG A 314 -1.57 -17.30 -36.20
N THR A 315 -0.60 -17.41 -35.29
CA THR A 315 -0.81 -17.79 -33.90
C THR A 315 -1.58 -16.73 -33.11
N ALA A 316 -1.26 -15.44 -33.32
CA ALA A 316 -1.99 -14.34 -32.69
C ALA A 316 -3.46 -14.28 -33.17
N ARG A 317 -3.71 -14.53 -34.45
CA ARG A 317 -5.08 -14.61 -35.00
C ARG A 317 -5.87 -15.79 -34.42
N TYR A 318 -5.23 -16.95 -34.33
CA TYR A 318 -5.82 -18.14 -33.75
C TYR A 318 -6.16 -17.93 -32.26
N ALA A 319 -5.24 -17.34 -31.50
CA ALA A 319 -5.48 -16.93 -30.11
C ALA A 319 -6.68 -15.97 -29.99
N LEU A 320 -6.76 -14.94 -30.84
CA LEU A 320 -7.90 -14.03 -30.84
C LEU A 320 -9.23 -14.69 -31.21
N SER A 321 -9.24 -15.66 -32.13
CA SER A 321 -10.48 -16.38 -32.45
C SER A 321 -10.99 -17.19 -31.26
N ILE A 322 -10.10 -17.80 -30.48
CA ILE A 322 -10.46 -18.53 -29.26
C ILE A 322 -10.99 -17.55 -28.19
N LEU A 323 -10.25 -16.47 -27.93
CA LEU A 323 -10.67 -15.51 -26.91
C LEU A 323 -12.02 -14.83 -27.23
N ILE A 324 -12.36 -14.68 -28.51
CA ILE A 324 -13.67 -14.20 -28.94
C ILE A 324 -14.75 -15.28 -28.79
N SER A 325 -14.46 -16.54 -29.14
CA SER A 325 -15.44 -17.64 -28.98
C SER A 325 -15.76 -17.92 -27.51
N GLU A 326 -14.78 -17.79 -26.63
CA GLU A 326 -14.93 -17.90 -25.18
C GLU A 326 -15.52 -16.63 -24.54
N GLY A 327 -15.79 -15.58 -25.31
CA GLY A 327 -16.40 -14.35 -24.80
C GLY A 327 -15.50 -13.54 -23.85
N LEU A 328 -14.18 -13.74 -23.90
CA LEU A 328 -13.20 -13.03 -23.08
C LEU A 328 -12.70 -11.74 -23.75
N VAL A 329 -12.79 -11.66 -25.08
CA VAL A 329 -12.37 -10.51 -25.88
C VAL A 329 -13.48 -10.09 -26.84
N THR A 330 -13.74 -8.79 -26.96
CA THR A 330 -14.63 -8.24 -28.01
C THR A 330 -13.83 -7.51 -29.08
N LYS A 331 -14.28 -7.66 -30.33
CA LYS A 331 -13.79 -6.90 -31.48
C LYS A 331 -14.76 -5.75 -31.79
N ARG A 332 -14.27 -4.51 -31.78
CA ARG A 332 -15.00 -3.32 -32.25
C ARG A 332 -14.31 -2.70 -33.45
N ILE A 333 -15.04 -1.95 -34.25
CA ILE A 333 -14.48 -1.21 -35.38
C ILE A 333 -13.70 0.00 -34.84
N SER A 334 -12.49 0.23 -35.34
CA SER A 334 -11.71 1.41 -34.99
C SER A 334 -12.38 2.66 -35.54
N LEU A 335 -12.59 3.66 -34.67
CA LEU A 335 -13.10 4.98 -35.06
C LEU A 335 -12.09 5.77 -35.92
N ARG A 336 -10.80 5.37 -35.92
CA ARG A 336 -9.72 6.02 -36.69
C ARG A 336 -9.50 5.39 -38.07
N ASP A 337 -9.84 4.11 -38.26
CA ASP A 337 -9.78 3.41 -39.55
C ASP A 337 -10.81 2.27 -39.55
N SER A 338 -11.92 2.44 -40.28
CA SER A 338 -13.04 1.48 -40.30
C SER A 338 -12.68 0.08 -40.83
N ARG A 339 -11.50 -0.06 -41.46
CA ARG A 339 -10.98 -1.34 -41.94
C ARG A 339 -10.24 -2.14 -40.86
N GLN A 340 -10.01 -1.55 -39.69
CA GLN A 340 -9.28 -2.18 -38.59
C GLN A 340 -10.18 -2.48 -37.41
N GLY A 341 -10.04 -3.69 -36.85
CA GLY A 341 -10.69 -4.08 -35.61
C GLY A 341 -9.78 -3.79 -34.42
N ILE A 342 -10.33 -3.16 -33.38
CA ILE A 342 -9.73 -3.03 -32.05
C ILE A 342 -10.30 -4.15 -31.18
N TYR A 343 -9.42 -4.88 -30.52
CA TYR A 343 -9.74 -5.97 -29.60
C TYR A 343 -9.54 -5.46 -28.18
N ARG A 344 -10.48 -5.78 -27.29
CA ARG A 344 -10.42 -5.41 -25.87
C ARG A 344 -10.90 -6.57 -25.01
N VAL A 345 -10.35 -6.69 -23.81
CA VAL A 345 -10.86 -7.64 -22.82
C VAL A 345 -12.29 -7.25 -22.44
N ASN A 346 -13.15 -8.23 -22.28
CA ASN A 346 -14.50 -8.01 -21.78
C ASN A 346 -14.43 -7.82 -20.26
N GLU A 347 -14.63 -6.59 -19.81
CA GLU A 347 -14.99 -6.32 -18.42
C GLU A 347 -16.36 -6.98 -18.18
N GLN A 348 -16.46 -7.94 -17.26
CA GLN A 348 -17.74 -8.53 -16.92
C GLN A 348 -18.65 -7.47 -16.29
N SER A 349 -19.54 -6.91 -17.10
CA SER A 349 -20.83 -6.34 -16.72
C SER A 349 -20.86 -5.43 -15.48
N GLU A 350 -20.65 -4.14 -15.71
CA GLU A 350 -21.75 -3.21 -15.44
C GLU A 350 -23.03 -3.83 -16.05
N LYS A 351 -23.87 -4.46 -15.23
CA LYS A 351 -25.27 -4.76 -15.56
C LYS A 351 -26.07 -3.88 -14.60
N ARG A 352 -27.00 -3.04 -15.00
CA ARG A 352 -27.81 -2.96 -16.23
C ARG A 352 -28.39 -1.56 -16.34
#